data_AF-A0A954F6I6-F1
#
_entry.id   AF-A0A954F6I6-F1
#
_cell.length_a   1.000
_cell.length_b   1.000
_cell.length_c   1.000
_cell.angle_alpha   90.00
_cell.angle_beta   90.00
_cell.angle_gamma   90.00
#
_symmetry.space_group_name_H-M   'P 1'
#
loop_
_entity.id
_entity.type
_entity.pdbx_description
1 polymer ?
#
loop_
_entity_poly.entity_id
_entity_poly.type
_entity_poly.pdbx_seq_one_letter_code
_entity_poly.pdbx_strand_id
1 'polypeptide(L)'
;YDPEVERVGELGAVLRKLLTSVVPVCAGINLEYYFSHMDRRGWGCGTKLPHNITALLGVMDGSASDLRPGLPWQMVEIHEAMRLFLVVESDADVLSEILEAEPSLAQLVRNEWIRLACLDPHSSQIQLWTAQGFEPYETSSEELPEVSTSHDWYGGLREHLDYVAIRRAPEEVR
;
A
#
# COMPACT_ATOMS: atom_id res chain seq x y z
N TYR A 1 -7.14 13.87 13.70
CA TYR A 1 -7.78 14.39 12.49
C TYR A 1 -9.24 14.03 12.59
N ASP A 2 -10.12 14.99 12.28
CA ASP A 2 -11.57 14.80 12.25
C ASP A 2 -12.09 15.56 11.02
N PRO A 3 -12.66 14.86 10.02
CA PRO A 3 -13.10 15.48 8.78
C PRO A 3 -14.23 16.50 8.96
N GLU A 4 -15.08 16.36 9.99
CA GLU A 4 -16.20 17.27 10.22
C GLU A 4 -15.73 18.60 10.84
N VAL A 5 -14.77 18.51 11.76
CA VAL A 5 -14.23 19.68 12.47
C VAL A 5 -13.27 20.46 11.58
N GLU A 6 -12.44 19.78 10.80
CA GLU A 6 -11.37 20.42 10.04
C GLU A 6 -11.84 21.07 8.72
N ARG A 7 -13.07 20.76 8.27
CA ARG A 7 -13.75 21.51 7.19
C ARG A 7 -14.00 22.97 7.58
N VAL A 8 -14.11 23.26 8.87
CA VAL A 8 -14.40 24.58 9.45
C VAL A 8 -13.13 25.14 10.12
N GLY A 9 -12.09 25.43 9.34
CA GLY A 9 -10.78 25.93 9.81
C GLY A 9 -9.78 26.14 8.67
N GLU A 10 -8.50 26.42 8.98
CA GLU A 10 -7.39 26.37 7.99
C GLU A 10 -7.41 24.99 7.32
N LEU A 11 -7.96 24.93 6.11
CA LEU A 11 -8.43 23.71 5.45
C LEU A 11 -7.38 22.59 5.53
N GLY A 12 -7.71 21.49 6.22
CA GLY A 12 -6.92 20.27 6.24
C GLY A 12 -5.51 20.36 6.85
N ALA A 13 -5.22 21.34 7.71
CA ALA A 13 -3.86 21.53 8.24
C ALA A 13 -3.29 20.30 8.99
N VAL A 14 -4.10 19.64 9.83
CA VAL A 14 -3.71 18.40 10.52
C VAL A 14 -3.63 17.26 9.53
N LEU A 15 -4.59 17.11 8.62
CA LEU A 15 -4.53 16.08 7.58
C LEU A 15 -3.26 16.20 6.74
N ARG A 16 -2.94 17.39 6.27
CA ARG A 16 -1.71 17.71 5.53
C ARG A 16 -0.47 17.28 6.31
N LYS A 17 -0.40 17.62 7.60
CA LYS A 17 0.73 17.23 8.46
C LYS A 17 0.84 15.72 8.63
N LEU A 18 -0.28 15.01 8.75
CA LEU A 18 -0.30 13.56 8.81
C LEU A 18 0.17 12.94 7.49
N LEU A 19 -0.39 13.38 6.37
CA LEU A 19 -0.04 12.85 5.04
C LEU A 19 1.43 13.09 4.71
N THR A 20 1.95 14.29 4.96
CA THR A 20 3.36 14.65 4.68
C THR A 20 4.37 13.93 5.56
N SER A 21 3.99 13.50 6.76
CA SER A 21 4.88 12.77 7.67
C SER A 21 4.82 11.25 7.49
N VAL A 22 3.61 10.69 7.34
CA VAL A 22 3.39 9.24 7.32
C VAL A 22 3.57 8.66 5.92
N VAL A 23 3.01 9.30 4.90
CA VAL A 23 2.95 8.72 3.55
C VAL A 23 4.34 8.46 2.96
N PRO A 24 5.34 9.37 3.04
CA PRO A 24 6.66 9.09 2.50
C PRO A 24 7.36 7.88 3.15
N VAL A 25 7.14 7.67 4.46
CA VAL A 25 7.70 6.52 5.18
C VAL A 25 7.03 5.22 4.72
N CYS A 26 5.69 5.20 4.68
CA CYS A 26 4.93 4.05 4.22
C CYS A 26 5.24 3.72 2.75
N ALA A 27 5.34 4.74 1.89
CA ALA A 27 5.69 4.58 0.48
C ALA A 27 7.12 4.05 0.33
N GLY A 28 8.08 4.56 1.09
CA GLY A 28 9.47 4.08 1.07
C GLY A 28 9.56 2.60 1.41
N ILE A 29 8.93 2.18 2.52
CA ILE A 29 8.90 0.77 2.93
C ILE A 29 8.21 -0.08 1.86
N ASN A 30 7.03 0.32 1.38
CA ASN A 30 6.31 -0.44 0.36
C ASN A 30 7.12 -0.60 -0.94
N LEU A 31 7.72 0.48 -1.43
CA LEU A 31 8.52 0.47 -2.65
C LEU A 31 9.79 -0.37 -2.50
N GLU A 32 10.40 -0.39 -1.30
CA GLU A 32 11.55 -1.26 -1.02
C GLU A 32 11.19 -2.75 -1.18
N TYR A 33 10.04 -3.17 -0.64
CA TYR A 33 9.51 -4.53 -0.84
C TYR A 33 9.12 -4.78 -2.29
N TYR A 34 8.40 -3.83 -2.91
CA TYR A 34 7.91 -3.95 -4.29
C TYR A 34 9.06 -4.15 -5.27
N PHE A 35 10.05 -3.26 -5.28
CA PHE A 35 11.15 -3.36 -6.24
C PHE A 35 12.07 -4.55 -5.96
N SER A 36 12.31 -4.88 -4.68
CA SER A 36 13.10 -6.05 -4.31
C SER A 36 12.42 -7.36 -4.73
N HIS A 37 11.08 -7.42 -4.74
CA HIS A 37 10.32 -8.55 -5.25
C HIS A 37 10.38 -8.62 -6.79
N MET A 38 10.14 -7.48 -7.46
CA MET A 38 10.06 -7.39 -8.93
C MET A 38 11.41 -7.66 -9.64
N ASP A 39 12.51 -7.16 -9.09
CA ASP A 39 13.86 -7.42 -9.62
C ASP A 39 14.85 -7.68 -8.48
N ARG A 40 14.99 -8.96 -8.16
CA ARG A 40 15.82 -9.46 -7.06
C ARG A 40 17.31 -9.13 -7.20
N ARG A 41 17.78 -8.87 -8.42
CA ARG A 41 19.22 -8.65 -8.73
C ARG A 41 19.54 -7.18 -8.85
N GLY A 42 18.73 -6.43 -9.60
CA GLY A 42 18.94 -5.00 -9.82
C GLY A 42 18.46 -4.15 -8.66
N TRP A 43 17.29 -4.48 -8.09
CA TRP A 43 16.66 -3.68 -7.04
C TRP A 43 16.57 -4.39 -5.68
N GLY A 44 16.80 -5.70 -5.62
CA GLY A 44 17.01 -6.46 -4.39
C GLY A 44 18.48 -6.71 -4.08
N CYS A 45 18.76 -7.54 -3.07
CA CYS A 45 20.13 -7.94 -2.73
C CYS A 45 20.41 -9.45 -2.82
N GLY A 46 19.58 -10.19 -3.56
CA GLY A 46 19.73 -11.63 -3.74
C GLY A 46 19.44 -12.41 -2.45
N THR A 47 20.20 -13.47 -2.16
CA THR A 47 19.97 -14.30 -0.97
C THR A 47 20.69 -13.72 0.25
N LYS A 48 20.17 -13.93 1.46
CA LYS A 48 20.84 -13.51 2.72
C LYS A 48 22.21 -14.15 3.00
N LEU A 49 22.55 -15.28 2.37
CA LEU A 49 23.68 -16.13 2.79
C LEU A 49 25.08 -15.50 2.62
N PRO A 50 25.41 -14.82 1.51
CA PRO A 50 26.76 -14.30 1.26
C PRO A 50 26.90 -12.79 1.53
N HIS A 51 26.04 -12.18 2.34
CA HIS A 51 26.02 -10.72 2.54
C HIS A 51 27.18 -10.20 3.38
N ASN A 52 27.93 -9.27 2.81
CA ASN A 52 28.90 -8.43 3.53
C ASN A 52 28.37 -6.99 3.58
N ILE A 53 28.08 -6.49 4.78
CA ILE A 53 27.62 -5.11 4.99
C ILE A 53 28.72 -4.14 4.54
N THR A 54 28.38 -3.21 3.65
CA THR A 54 29.33 -2.26 3.06
C THR A 54 28.86 -0.83 3.28
N ALA A 55 29.69 -0.05 3.99
CA ALA A 55 29.48 1.37 4.28
C ALA A 55 28.13 1.73 4.94
N LEU A 56 27.39 0.75 5.49
CA LEU A 56 26.01 0.90 5.97
C LEU A 56 25.02 1.39 4.90
N LEU A 57 25.38 1.27 3.62
CA LEU A 57 24.55 1.69 2.48
C LEU A 57 23.88 0.51 1.78
N GLY A 58 24.39 -0.71 1.99
CA GLY A 58 23.88 -1.92 1.38
C GLY A 58 24.80 -3.11 1.65
N VAL A 59 24.67 -4.14 0.85
CA VAL A 59 25.46 -5.37 0.95
C VAL A 59 26.17 -5.71 -0.35
N MET A 60 27.33 -6.34 -0.23
CA MET A 60 27.98 -7.05 -1.33
C MET A 60 27.77 -8.56 -1.17
N ASP A 61 27.74 -9.26 -2.29
CA ASP A 61 27.60 -10.71 -2.40
C ASP A 61 29.01 -11.33 -2.48
N GLY A 62 29.42 -12.02 -1.42
CA GLY A 62 30.77 -12.56 -1.30
C GLY A 62 31.83 -11.47 -1.20
N SER A 63 33.05 -11.76 -1.65
CA SER A 63 34.20 -10.83 -1.51
C SER A 63 34.26 -9.74 -2.59
N ALA A 64 33.51 -9.89 -3.69
CA ALA A 64 33.52 -8.96 -4.81
C ALA A 64 32.20 -9.02 -5.59
N SER A 65 31.44 -7.93 -5.56
CA SER A 65 30.22 -7.72 -6.34
C SER A 65 29.89 -6.22 -6.41
N ASP A 66 28.87 -5.86 -7.17
CA ASP A 66 28.25 -4.54 -7.03
C ASP A 66 27.57 -4.38 -5.66
N LEU A 67 27.43 -3.14 -5.21
CA LEU A 67 26.67 -2.80 -4.00
C LEU A 67 25.17 -3.00 -4.27
N ARG A 68 24.47 -3.71 -3.38
CA ARG A 68 23.04 -3.98 -3.50
C ARG A 68 22.28 -3.37 -2.31
N PRO A 69 21.41 -2.36 -2.52
CA PRO A 69 20.76 -1.64 -1.43
C PRO A 69 19.39 -2.21 -1.02
N GLY A 70 18.78 -3.10 -1.81
CA GLY A 70 17.44 -3.60 -1.55
C GLY A 70 17.35 -4.77 -0.58
N LEU A 71 16.18 -5.39 -0.52
CA LEU A 71 15.89 -6.49 0.39
C LEU A 71 16.31 -7.86 -0.18
N PRO A 72 16.66 -8.81 0.70
CA PRO A 72 16.94 -10.17 0.29
C PRO A 72 15.66 -10.91 -0.11
N TRP A 73 15.81 -11.89 -0.99
CA TRP A 73 14.72 -12.73 -1.48
C TRP A 73 13.87 -13.32 -0.35
N GLN A 74 14.51 -13.81 0.72
CA GLN A 74 13.82 -14.40 1.88
C GLN A 74 12.94 -13.41 2.67
N MET A 75 13.01 -12.11 2.39
CA MET A 75 12.09 -11.12 2.97
C MET A 75 10.88 -10.86 2.07
N VAL A 76 10.98 -11.14 0.78
CA VAL A 76 9.96 -10.76 -0.22
C VAL A 76 9.30 -11.96 -0.88
N GLU A 77 9.79 -13.18 -0.68
CA GLU A 77 9.31 -14.38 -1.37
C GLU A 77 7.89 -14.82 -1.05
N ILE A 78 7.37 -14.39 0.10
CA ILE A 78 6.00 -14.65 0.55
C ILE A 78 5.04 -13.50 0.25
N HIS A 79 5.57 -12.36 -0.21
CA HIS A 79 4.79 -11.14 -0.43
C HIS A 79 4.42 -11.02 -1.90
N GLU A 80 3.23 -10.50 -2.17
CA GLU A 80 2.85 -10.03 -3.50
C GLU A 80 3.43 -8.63 -3.74
N ALA A 81 3.95 -8.37 -4.94
CA ALA A 81 4.43 -7.04 -5.32
C ALA A 81 3.25 -6.08 -5.55
N MET A 82 2.78 -5.48 -4.46
CA MET A 82 1.66 -4.53 -4.46
C MET A 82 2.16 -3.10 -4.20
N ARG A 83 1.52 -2.12 -4.85
CA ARG A 83 1.72 -0.70 -4.53
C ARG A 83 0.91 -0.31 -3.31
N LEU A 84 1.45 0.57 -2.46
CA LEU A 84 0.73 1.12 -1.31
C LEU A 84 -0.59 1.74 -1.78
N PHE A 85 -1.69 1.32 -1.15
CA PHE A 85 -3.01 1.89 -1.39
C PHE A 85 -3.45 2.67 -0.16
N LEU A 86 -3.57 3.99 -0.29
CA LEU A 86 -3.99 4.88 0.78
C LEU A 86 -5.46 5.21 0.63
N VAL A 87 -6.27 4.86 1.62
CA VAL A 87 -7.66 5.32 1.74
C VAL A 87 -7.69 6.41 2.80
N VAL A 88 -8.12 7.61 2.42
CA VAL A 88 -8.23 8.76 3.31
C VAL A 88 -9.68 9.20 3.39
N GLU A 89 -10.25 9.17 4.59
CA GLU A 89 -11.55 9.75 4.85
C GLU A 89 -11.43 11.28 4.86
N SER A 90 -12.01 11.97 3.89
CA SER A 90 -11.93 13.44 3.72
C SER A 90 -12.86 13.88 2.59
N ASP A 91 -13.01 15.20 2.39
CA ASP A 91 -13.50 15.74 1.11
C ASP A 91 -12.40 15.65 0.03
N ALA A 92 -12.79 15.32 -1.20
CA ALA A 92 -11.87 15.22 -2.34
C ALA A 92 -11.20 16.57 -2.68
N ASP A 93 -11.91 17.69 -2.48
CA ASP A 93 -11.37 19.03 -2.71
C ASP A 93 -10.22 19.34 -1.73
N VAL A 94 -10.39 18.99 -0.45
CA VAL A 94 -9.34 19.16 0.58
C VAL A 94 -8.11 18.33 0.23
N LEU A 95 -8.28 17.07 -0.19
CA LEU A 95 -7.14 16.25 -0.63
C LEU A 95 -6.46 16.81 -1.88
N SER A 96 -7.24 17.35 -2.82
CA SER A 96 -6.70 17.96 -4.03
C SER A 96 -5.86 19.20 -3.70
N GLU A 97 -6.34 20.07 -2.81
CA GLU A 97 -5.58 21.22 -2.31
C GLU A 97 -4.30 20.79 -1.57
N ILE A 98 -4.35 19.73 -0.76
CA ILE A 98 -3.15 19.19 -0.09
C ILE A 98 -2.13 18.69 -1.12
N LEU A 99 -2.57 17.96 -2.15
CA LEU A 99 -1.66 17.49 -3.21
C LEU A 99 -1.05 18.65 -3.99
N GLU A 100 -1.81 19.72 -4.27
CA GLU A 100 -1.28 20.92 -4.90
C GLU A 100 -0.26 21.64 -4.01
N ALA A 101 -0.52 21.70 -2.70
CA ALA A 101 0.36 22.34 -1.73
C ALA A 101 1.62 21.52 -1.39
N GLU A 102 1.63 20.20 -1.65
CA GLU A 102 2.69 19.27 -1.27
C GLU A 102 3.27 18.50 -2.48
N PRO A 103 4.24 19.08 -3.20
CA PRO A 103 4.77 18.50 -4.44
C PRO A 103 5.36 17.09 -4.29
N SER A 104 6.00 16.79 -3.15
CA SER A 104 6.60 15.47 -2.90
C SER A 104 5.53 14.39 -2.76
N LEU A 105 4.44 14.68 -2.05
CA LEU A 105 3.29 13.79 -1.93
C LEU A 105 2.59 13.63 -3.28
N ALA A 106 2.37 14.73 -4.00
CA ALA A 106 1.77 14.70 -5.33
C ALA A 106 2.59 13.88 -6.32
N GLN A 107 3.92 13.90 -6.26
CA GLN A 107 4.76 13.05 -7.11
C GLN A 107 4.55 11.56 -6.84
N LEU A 108 4.37 11.15 -5.59
CA LEU A 108 4.09 9.74 -5.27
C LEU A 108 2.76 9.29 -5.88
N VAL A 109 1.73 10.13 -5.78
CA VAL A 109 0.37 9.81 -6.26
C VAL A 109 0.27 9.92 -7.79
N ARG A 110 0.71 11.05 -8.38
CA ARG A 110 0.55 11.34 -9.82
C ARG A 110 1.41 10.45 -10.72
N ASN A 111 2.58 10.02 -10.24
CA ASN A 111 3.40 9.03 -10.96
C ASN A 111 2.97 7.59 -10.66
N GLU A 112 1.87 7.42 -9.92
CA GLU A 112 1.34 6.14 -9.50
C GLU A 112 2.32 5.28 -8.69
N TRP A 113 3.31 5.87 -8.02
CA TRP A 113 4.16 5.12 -7.09
C TRP A 113 3.34 4.57 -5.91
N ILE A 114 2.27 5.27 -5.55
CA ILE A 114 1.23 4.82 -4.63
C ILE A 114 -0.15 5.06 -5.25
N ARG A 115 -1.19 4.41 -4.73
CA ARG A 115 -2.60 4.66 -5.05
C ARG A 115 -3.25 5.46 -3.94
N LEU A 116 -4.17 6.35 -4.30
CA LEU A 116 -4.92 7.19 -3.37
C LEU A 116 -6.41 7.07 -3.65
N ALA A 117 -7.19 6.85 -2.59
CA ALA A 117 -8.64 6.91 -2.59
C ALA A 117 -9.11 7.88 -1.51
N CYS A 118 -10.15 8.65 -1.85
CA CYS A 118 -10.90 9.48 -0.93
C CYS A 118 -12.16 8.72 -0.52
N LEU A 119 -12.39 8.58 0.78
CA LEU A 119 -13.65 8.10 1.33
C LEU A 119 -14.45 9.32 1.80
N ASP A 120 -15.57 9.59 1.17
CA ASP A 120 -16.41 10.72 1.57
C ASP A 120 -17.06 10.46 2.94
N PRO A 121 -16.87 11.35 3.93
CA PRO A 121 -17.31 11.12 5.31
C PRO A 121 -18.84 11.15 5.48
N HIS A 122 -19.60 11.67 4.52
CA HIS A 122 -21.05 11.85 4.64
C HIS A 122 -21.85 10.78 3.88
N SER A 123 -21.33 10.34 2.73
CA SER A 123 -21.99 9.43 1.80
C SER A 123 -21.35 8.02 1.79
N SER A 124 -20.18 7.87 2.40
CA SER A 124 -19.36 6.65 2.36
C SER A 124 -19.03 6.19 0.93
N GLN A 125 -19.09 7.11 -0.04
CA GLN A 125 -18.66 6.87 -1.41
C GLN A 125 -17.15 6.95 -1.50
N ILE A 126 -16.56 6.06 -2.30
CA ILE A 126 -15.12 6.06 -2.56
C ILE A 126 -14.87 6.75 -3.90
N GLN A 127 -13.87 7.61 -3.96
CA GLN A 127 -13.34 8.20 -5.18
C GLN A 127 -11.87 7.84 -5.32
N LEU A 128 -11.45 7.37 -6.50
CA LEU A 128 -10.04 7.06 -6.78
C LEU A 128 -9.37 8.25 -7.44
N TRP A 129 -8.12 8.51 -7.06
CA TRP A 129 -7.29 9.46 -7.81
C TRP A 129 -6.85 8.85 -9.14
N THR A 130 -7.18 9.52 -10.23
CA THR A 130 -6.78 9.19 -11.60
C THR A 130 -6.02 10.37 -12.24
N ALA A 131 -5.64 10.25 -13.51
CA ALA A 131 -4.99 11.34 -14.23
C ALA A 131 -5.93 12.57 -14.40
N GLN A 132 -7.24 12.36 -14.27
CA GLN A 132 -8.29 13.36 -14.40
C GLN A 132 -8.70 13.97 -13.04
N GLY A 133 -8.14 13.49 -11.93
CA GLY A 133 -8.52 13.90 -10.57
C GLY A 133 -9.27 12.78 -9.84
N PHE A 134 -10.09 13.13 -8.85
CA PHE A 134 -10.89 12.15 -8.12
C PHE A 134 -12.14 11.73 -8.90
N GLU A 135 -12.22 10.45 -9.27
CA GLU A 135 -13.35 9.86 -9.98
C GLU A 135 -14.06 8.83 -9.08
N PRO A 136 -15.40 8.72 -9.11
CA PRO A 136 -16.13 7.71 -8.33
C PRO A 136 -15.61 6.30 -8.60
N TYR A 137 -15.43 5.52 -7.54
CA TYR A 137 -15.09 4.11 -7.66
C TYR A 137 -16.34 3.30 -8.00
N GLU A 138 -16.31 2.60 -9.14
CA GLU A 138 -17.34 1.64 -9.51
C GLU A 138 -16.96 0.25 -9.01
N THR A 139 -17.82 -0.35 -8.20
CA THR A 139 -17.62 -1.70 -7.66
C THR A 139 -17.73 -2.74 -8.79
N SER A 140 -16.71 -3.60 -8.90
CA SER A 140 -16.70 -4.68 -9.90
C SER A 140 -17.53 -5.91 -9.49
N SER A 141 -17.71 -6.12 -8.18
CA SER A 141 -18.58 -7.14 -7.59
C SER A 141 -19.00 -6.70 -6.19
N GLU A 142 -20.25 -6.94 -5.83
CA GLU A 142 -20.74 -6.80 -4.45
C GLU A 142 -20.68 -8.14 -3.69
N GLU A 143 -20.45 -9.24 -4.40
CA GLU A 143 -20.39 -10.58 -3.84
C GLU A 143 -18.94 -11.01 -3.62
N LEU A 144 -18.62 -11.40 -2.39
CA LEU A 144 -17.39 -12.09 -2.04
C LEU A 144 -17.67 -13.59 -1.95
N PRO A 145 -16.79 -14.46 -2.48
CA PRO A 145 -16.89 -15.89 -2.25
C PRO A 145 -16.92 -16.19 -0.75
N GLU A 146 -17.71 -17.19 -0.34
CA GLU A 146 -17.85 -17.58 1.07
C GLU A 146 -17.28 -18.96 1.33
N VAL A 147 -16.50 -19.09 2.40
CA VAL A 147 -15.95 -20.36 2.89
C VAL A 147 -16.21 -20.54 4.38
N SER A 148 -16.18 -21.79 4.84
CA SER A 148 -16.45 -22.11 6.24
C SER A 148 -15.24 -21.87 7.17
N THR A 149 -14.03 -22.02 6.64
CA THR A 149 -12.76 -21.80 7.33
C THR A 149 -11.72 -21.19 6.40
N SER A 150 -10.68 -20.55 6.96
CA SER A 150 -9.56 -20.06 6.14
C SER A 150 -8.85 -21.19 5.40
N HIS A 151 -8.74 -22.39 6.00
CA HIS A 151 -8.11 -23.54 5.38
C HIS A 151 -8.82 -23.99 4.10
N ASP A 152 -10.15 -23.85 4.02
CA ASP A 152 -10.90 -24.18 2.80
C ASP A 152 -10.55 -23.25 1.64
N TRP A 153 -10.07 -22.03 1.93
CA TRP A 153 -9.63 -21.07 0.92
C TRP A 153 -8.18 -21.26 0.51
N TYR A 154 -7.25 -21.35 1.48
CA TYR A 154 -5.82 -21.40 1.16
C TYR A 154 -5.26 -22.83 1.00
N GLY A 155 -6.01 -23.86 1.38
CA GLY A 155 -5.54 -25.25 1.46
C GLY A 155 -5.01 -25.77 0.12
N GLY A 156 -3.72 -26.10 0.08
CA GLY A 156 -3.06 -26.64 -1.13
C GLY A 156 -2.65 -25.58 -2.16
N LEU A 157 -2.93 -24.30 -1.91
CA LEU A 157 -2.52 -23.19 -2.76
C LEU A 157 -1.23 -22.56 -2.24
N ARG A 158 -0.41 -22.04 -3.16
CA ARG A 158 0.87 -21.37 -2.88
C ARG A 158 1.01 -20.00 -3.53
N GLU A 159 0.10 -19.69 -4.45
CA GLU A 159 0.02 -18.38 -5.11
C GLU A 159 -0.74 -17.39 -4.22
N HIS A 160 -0.71 -16.12 -4.61
CA HIS A 160 -1.53 -15.08 -3.98
C HIS A 160 -3.02 -15.37 -4.24
N LEU A 161 -3.85 -15.11 -3.23
CA LEU A 161 -5.27 -15.46 -3.23
C LEU A 161 -6.10 -14.18 -3.17
N ASP A 162 -7.22 -14.20 -3.89
CA ASP A 162 -8.24 -13.17 -3.78
C ASP A 162 -8.91 -13.15 -2.40
N TYR A 163 -9.73 -12.13 -2.18
CA TYR A 163 -10.48 -11.96 -0.94
C TYR A 163 -11.65 -12.96 -0.84
N VAL A 164 -11.87 -13.44 0.38
CA VAL A 164 -12.96 -14.37 0.71
C VAL A 164 -13.61 -13.95 2.02
N ALA A 165 -14.92 -14.15 2.16
CA ALA A 165 -15.61 -14.02 3.42
C ALA A 165 -15.61 -15.37 4.16
N ILE A 166 -15.14 -15.39 5.40
CA ILE A 166 -15.23 -16.57 6.26
C ILE A 166 -16.55 -16.49 7.04
N ARG A 167 -17.47 -17.41 6.76
CA ARG A 167 -18.75 -17.54 7.48
C ARG A 167 -18.88 -18.95 8.04
N ARG A 168 -18.82 -19.07 9.37
CA ARG A 168 -19.07 -20.34 10.05
C ARG A 168 -20.51 -20.76 9.82
N ALA A 169 -20.72 -22.04 9.51
CA ALA A 169 -22.06 -22.62 9.57
C ALA A 169 -22.63 -22.44 11.00
N PRO A 170 -23.94 -22.15 11.15
CA PRO A 170 -24.56 -22.10 12.47
C PRO A 170 -24.30 -23.42 13.21
N GLU A 171 -23.84 -23.36 14.47
CA GLU A 171 -23.76 -24.55 15.30
C GLU A 171 -25.18 -25.13 15.45
N GLU A 172 -25.39 -26.37 14.99
CA GLU A 172 -26.57 -27.13 15.38
C GLU A 172 -26.54 -27.30 16.91
N VAL A 173 -27.37 -26.54 17.60
CA VAL A 173 -27.62 -26.70 19.04
C VAL A 173 -28.16 -28.13 19.24
N ARG A 174 -27.32 -29.00 19.79
CA ARG A 174 -27.71 -30.35 20.21
C ARG A 174 -28.52 -30.33 21.49
#